data_AF-A0A661W3Y5-F1
#
_entry.id   AF-A0A661W3Y5-F1
#
_cell.length_a   1.000
_cell.length_b   1.000
_cell.length_c   1.000
_cell.angle_alpha   90.00
_cell.angle_beta   90.00
_cell.angle_gamma   90.00
#
_symmetry.space_group_name_H-M   'P 1'
#
loop_
_entity.id
_entity.type
_entity.pdbx_description
1 polymer ?
#
loop_
_entity_poly.entity_id
_entity_poly.type
_entity_poly.pdbx_seq_one_letter_code
_entity_poly.pdbx_strand_id
1 'polypeptide(L)'
;MKEHGSVLVVDDNVDLLNSLSSILRKSGYQVDVAEDGLTAVDKSKKHSFDVILMDVVMPGMDGLEAFRKIRQINPGAKVILMSAYYDDEAMQEVLNEGAHEAVCKPFDVAWLMDMIKKIVSNPPILIVDDDPDFCRTMARLFETEGYRVHTAGSGEEALRIAKQRACQVAFVDVKLPLMDGLETFLRLKELNPGIVAVMVTAYRDEVQDIIQKALAAAATACLYKPFDPSEAVGLVNRVSHRIPTTEVSK
;
A
#
# COMPACT_ATOMS: atom_id res chain seq x y z
N MET A 1 -11.57 0.85 -23.30
CA MET A 1 -11.71 1.02 -21.83
C MET A 1 -10.32 0.88 -21.24
N LYS A 2 -9.87 1.78 -20.36
CA LYS A 2 -8.58 1.58 -19.69
C LYS A 2 -8.77 0.43 -18.71
N GLU A 3 -7.97 -0.61 -18.83
CA GLU A 3 -7.99 -1.72 -17.89
C GLU A 3 -7.49 -1.22 -16.54
N HIS A 4 -8.25 -1.55 -15.49
CA HIS A 4 -7.95 -1.07 -14.14
C HIS A 4 -6.75 -1.78 -13.51
N GLY A 5 -6.32 -2.92 -14.09
CA GLY A 5 -5.18 -3.76 -13.73
C GLY A 5 -5.49 -5.25 -13.90
N SER A 6 -4.53 -6.13 -13.62
CA SER A 6 -4.68 -7.58 -13.70
C SER A 6 -4.82 -8.24 -12.32
N VAL A 7 -5.81 -9.12 -12.18
CA VAL A 7 -6.16 -9.80 -10.93
C VAL A 7 -6.19 -11.31 -11.15
N LEU A 8 -5.53 -12.08 -10.28
CA LEU A 8 -5.71 -13.53 -10.19
C LEU A 8 -6.62 -13.85 -9.01
N VAL A 9 -7.71 -14.57 -9.23
CA VAL A 9 -8.58 -15.10 -8.16
C VAL A 9 -8.32 -16.60 -8.03
N VAL A 10 -8.06 -17.05 -6.81
CA VAL A 10 -7.74 -18.45 -6.51
C VAL A 10 -8.66 -18.96 -5.40
N ASP A 11 -9.46 -19.97 -5.71
CA ASP A 11 -10.43 -20.55 -4.79
C ASP A 11 -10.90 -21.92 -5.33
N ASP A 12 -10.96 -22.94 -4.49
CA ASP A 12 -11.52 -24.25 -4.86
C ASP A 12 -13.06 -24.22 -4.89
N ASN A 13 -13.68 -23.20 -4.30
CA ASN A 13 -15.10 -22.94 -4.43
C ASN A 13 -15.43 -22.25 -5.76
N VAL A 14 -15.89 -23.05 -6.73
CA VAL A 14 -16.26 -22.61 -8.08
C VAL A 14 -17.31 -21.48 -8.07
N ASP A 15 -18.26 -21.48 -7.13
CA ASP A 15 -19.30 -20.44 -7.06
C ASP A 15 -18.73 -19.08 -6.64
N LEU A 16 -17.84 -19.06 -5.65
CA LEU A 16 -17.15 -17.86 -5.21
C LEU A 16 -16.20 -17.35 -6.31
N LEU A 17 -15.45 -18.25 -6.93
CA LEU A 17 -14.53 -17.96 -8.04
C LEU A 17 -15.26 -17.28 -9.22
N ASN A 18 -16.42 -17.84 -9.62
CA ASN A 18 -17.26 -17.29 -10.69
C ASN A 18 -17.88 -15.94 -10.31
N SER A 19 -18.34 -15.81 -9.06
CA SER A 19 -18.98 -14.59 -8.57
C SER A 19 -17.98 -13.43 -8.51
N LEU A 20 -16.83 -13.61 -7.87
CA LEU A 20 -15.79 -12.59 -7.76
C LEU A 20 -15.22 -12.20 -9.11
N SER A 21 -14.89 -13.18 -9.95
CA SER A 21 -14.33 -12.89 -11.28
C SER A 21 -15.31 -12.12 -12.16
N SER A 22 -16.61 -12.42 -12.07
CA SER A 22 -17.65 -11.67 -12.78
C SER A 22 -17.74 -10.21 -12.31
N ILE A 23 -17.67 -9.97 -11.00
CA ILE A 23 -17.72 -8.62 -10.42
C ILE A 23 -16.49 -7.82 -10.84
N LEU A 24 -15.29 -8.38 -10.68
CA LEU A 24 -14.02 -7.74 -11.06
C LEU A 24 -13.96 -7.40 -12.55
N ARG A 25 -14.36 -8.32 -13.43
CA ARG A 25 -14.42 -8.06 -14.89
C ARG A 25 -15.39 -6.91 -15.21
N LYS A 26 -16.57 -6.88 -14.59
CA LYS A 26 -17.55 -5.77 -14.75
C LYS A 26 -16.99 -4.44 -14.27
N SER A 27 -16.11 -4.45 -13.28
CA SER A 27 -15.39 -3.28 -12.78
C SER A 27 -14.16 -2.89 -13.63
N GLY A 28 -13.88 -3.59 -14.73
CA GLY A 28 -12.85 -3.21 -15.69
C GLY A 28 -11.46 -3.82 -15.45
N TYR A 29 -11.35 -4.82 -14.58
CA TYR A 29 -10.10 -5.57 -14.38
C TYR A 29 -9.94 -6.69 -15.40
N GLN A 30 -8.70 -6.98 -15.80
CA GLN A 30 -8.35 -8.24 -16.42
C GLN A 30 -8.31 -9.30 -15.33
N VAL A 31 -9.08 -10.39 -15.47
CA VAL A 31 -9.17 -11.40 -14.43
C VAL A 31 -8.76 -12.76 -14.97
N ASP A 32 -7.88 -13.41 -14.24
CA ASP A 32 -7.55 -14.82 -14.37
C ASP A 32 -8.07 -15.57 -13.14
N VAL A 33 -8.37 -16.85 -13.32
CA VAL A 33 -8.86 -17.72 -12.24
C VAL A 33 -8.01 -18.98 -12.10
N ALA A 34 -7.89 -19.50 -10.87
CA ALA A 34 -7.32 -20.81 -10.59
C ALA A 34 -8.17 -21.50 -9.51
N GLU A 35 -8.39 -22.81 -9.66
CA GLU A 35 -9.19 -23.60 -8.72
C GLU A 35 -8.32 -24.28 -7.63
N ASP A 36 -7.00 -24.10 -7.70
CA ASP A 36 -6.05 -24.72 -6.80
C ASP A 36 -4.71 -23.95 -6.75
N GLY A 37 -3.93 -24.18 -5.70
CA GLY A 37 -2.64 -23.51 -5.48
C GLY A 37 -1.58 -23.82 -6.54
N LEU A 38 -1.57 -25.02 -7.14
CA LEU A 38 -0.59 -25.39 -8.16
C LEU A 38 -0.84 -24.59 -9.45
N THR A 39 -2.10 -24.53 -9.89
CA THR A 39 -2.54 -23.73 -11.04
C THR A 39 -2.23 -22.25 -10.83
N ALA A 40 -2.43 -21.72 -9.61
CA ALA A 40 -2.10 -20.34 -9.27
C ALA A 40 -0.59 -20.04 -9.39
N VAL A 41 0.26 -20.93 -8.89
CA VAL A 41 1.71 -20.83 -9.02
C VAL A 41 2.13 -20.88 -10.49
N ASP A 42 1.59 -21.80 -11.28
CA ASP A 42 1.93 -21.95 -12.69
C ASP A 42 1.49 -20.77 -13.56
N LYS A 43 0.36 -20.14 -13.23
CA LYS A 43 -0.04 -18.87 -13.84
C LYS A 43 0.90 -17.74 -13.47
N SER A 44 1.29 -17.65 -12.20
CA SER A 44 2.19 -16.60 -11.70
C SER A 44 3.62 -16.70 -12.26
N LYS A 45 4.05 -17.88 -12.73
CA LYS A 45 5.31 -18.04 -13.50
C LYS A 45 5.23 -17.43 -14.89
N LYS A 46 4.03 -17.41 -15.50
CA LYS A 46 3.82 -16.98 -16.89
C LYS A 46 3.46 -15.51 -16.98
N HIS A 47 2.71 -15.01 -15.99
CA HIS A 47 2.19 -13.66 -15.96
C HIS A 47 2.32 -13.05 -14.57
N SER A 48 2.69 -11.79 -14.49
CA SER A 48 2.61 -10.99 -13.27
C SER A 48 1.21 -10.42 -13.10
N PHE A 49 0.66 -10.51 -11.89
CA PHE A 49 -0.62 -9.91 -11.52
C PHE A 49 -0.40 -8.70 -10.62
N ASP A 50 -1.23 -7.66 -10.78
CA ASP A 50 -1.19 -6.49 -9.90
C ASP A 50 -1.68 -6.84 -8.48
N VAL A 51 -2.60 -7.80 -8.37
CA VAL A 51 -3.02 -8.40 -7.10
C VAL A 51 -3.51 -9.84 -7.30
N ILE A 52 -3.26 -10.68 -6.30
CA ILE A 52 -3.74 -12.07 -6.23
C ILE A 52 -4.66 -12.20 -5.03
N LEU A 53 -5.89 -12.67 -5.24
CA LEU A 53 -6.82 -13.06 -4.18
C LEU A 53 -6.67 -14.57 -4.00
N MET A 54 -6.20 -15.02 -2.85
CA MET A 54 -5.80 -16.41 -2.62
C MET A 54 -6.58 -17.01 -1.46
N ASP A 55 -7.42 -18.00 -1.71
CA ASP A 55 -7.97 -18.80 -0.62
C ASP A 55 -6.87 -19.57 0.13
N VAL A 56 -6.99 -19.62 1.46
CA VAL A 56 -6.02 -20.31 2.31
C VAL A 56 -6.25 -21.82 2.32
N VAL A 57 -7.51 -22.27 2.36
CA VAL A 57 -7.88 -23.66 2.64
C VAL A 57 -8.31 -24.35 1.35
N MET A 58 -7.33 -24.80 0.58
CA MET A 58 -7.55 -25.55 -0.66
C MET A 58 -7.01 -26.98 -0.55
N PRO A 59 -7.62 -27.96 -1.24
CA PRO A 59 -7.09 -29.31 -1.32
C PRO A 59 -5.77 -29.36 -2.10
N GLY A 60 -4.86 -30.24 -1.66
CA GLY A 60 -3.55 -30.40 -2.29
C GLY A 60 -2.57 -29.33 -1.83
N MET A 61 -2.27 -28.35 -2.70
CA MET A 61 -1.41 -27.21 -2.32
C MET A 61 -2.29 -26.13 -1.73
N ASP A 62 -2.11 -25.86 -0.43
CA ASP A 62 -2.83 -24.80 0.26
C ASP A 62 -2.38 -23.40 -0.19
N GLY A 63 -3.16 -22.38 0.19
CA GLY A 63 -2.91 -21.00 -0.22
C GLY A 63 -1.62 -20.40 0.34
N LEU A 64 -1.17 -20.83 1.52
CA LEU A 64 0.06 -20.34 2.13
C LEU A 64 1.29 -20.92 1.43
N GLU A 65 1.26 -22.22 1.10
CA GLU A 65 2.30 -22.85 0.29
C GLU A 65 2.37 -22.21 -1.11
N ALA A 66 1.22 -21.97 -1.75
CA ALA A 66 1.15 -21.28 -3.04
C ALA A 66 1.69 -19.85 -2.94
N PHE A 67 1.30 -19.09 -1.92
CA PHE A 67 1.80 -17.75 -1.64
C PHE A 67 3.33 -17.71 -1.53
N ARG A 68 3.93 -18.59 -0.71
CA ARG A 68 5.39 -18.67 -0.53
C ARG A 68 6.10 -18.96 -1.85
N LYS A 69 5.57 -19.87 -2.67
CA LYS A 69 6.14 -20.17 -4.00
C LYS A 69 6.01 -19.01 -4.98
N ILE A 70 4.87 -18.31 -4.98
CA ILE A 70 4.67 -17.12 -5.81
C ILE A 70 5.65 -16.01 -5.42
N ARG A 71 5.89 -15.80 -4.11
CA ARG A 71 6.87 -14.83 -3.61
C ARG A 71 8.32 -15.17 -3.96
N GLN A 72 8.66 -16.46 -4.06
CA GLN A 72 9.97 -16.88 -4.57
C GLN A 72 10.16 -16.53 -6.05
N ILE A 73 9.08 -16.57 -6.84
CA ILE A 73 9.09 -16.18 -8.27
C ILE A 73 9.12 -14.66 -8.40
N ASN A 74 8.27 -13.98 -7.63
CA ASN A 74 8.14 -12.52 -7.63
C ASN A 74 8.07 -11.99 -6.19
N PRO A 75 9.20 -11.53 -5.63
CA PRO A 75 9.24 -10.90 -4.30
C PRO A 75 8.45 -9.59 -4.17
N GLY A 76 7.85 -9.08 -5.26
CA GLY A 76 6.94 -7.94 -5.24
C GLY A 76 5.46 -8.33 -5.39
N ALA A 77 5.13 -9.62 -5.44
CA ALA A 77 3.75 -10.07 -5.61
C ALA A 77 2.87 -9.61 -4.44
N LYS A 78 1.76 -8.94 -4.77
CA LYS A 78 0.75 -8.45 -3.83
C LYS A 78 -0.34 -9.52 -3.70
N VAL A 79 -0.40 -10.18 -2.55
CA VAL A 79 -1.34 -11.28 -2.30
C VAL A 79 -2.24 -10.91 -1.14
N ILE A 80 -3.56 -10.93 -1.38
CA ILE A 80 -4.59 -10.87 -0.34
C ILE A 80 -5.02 -12.30 -0.07
N LEU A 81 -4.82 -12.76 1.17
CA LEU A 81 -5.27 -14.08 1.58
C LEU A 81 -6.73 -14.04 2.02
N MET A 82 -7.51 -15.06 1.67
CA MET A 82 -8.90 -15.19 2.03
C MET A 82 -9.05 -16.45 2.89
N SER A 83 -9.60 -16.33 4.09
CA SER A 83 -9.70 -17.45 5.04
C SER A 83 -11.08 -17.49 5.66
N ALA A 84 -11.62 -18.69 5.91
CA ALA A 84 -12.82 -18.87 6.72
C ALA A 84 -12.57 -18.74 8.24
N TYR A 85 -11.29 -18.76 8.66
CA TYR A 85 -10.87 -18.65 10.06
C TYR A 85 -10.15 -17.33 10.28
N TYR A 86 -10.63 -16.59 11.28
CA TYR A 86 -10.04 -15.34 11.74
C TYR A 86 -9.46 -15.56 13.13
N ASP A 87 -8.16 -15.87 13.19
CA ASP A 87 -7.39 -15.88 14.42
C ASP A 87 -6.29 -14.81 14.32
N ASP A 88 -6.23 -13.93 15.31
CA ASP A 88 -5.35 -12.77 15.31
C ASP A 88 -3.86 -13.19 15.33
N GLU A 89 -3.52 -14.31 15.98
CA GLU A 89 -2.14 -14.83 15.99
C GLU A 89 -1.72 -15.39 14.62
N ALA A 90 -2.56 -16.23 14.02
CA ALA A 90 -2.32 -16.78 12.68
C ALA A 90 -2.23 -15.66 11.62
N MET A 91 -3.02 -14.60 11.78
CA MET A 91 -2.99 -13.45 10.90
C MET A 91 -1.69 -12.65 10.99
N GLN A 92 -1.16 -12.45 12.20
CA GLN A 92 0.12 -11.76 12.34
C GLN A 92 1.26 -12.56 11.74
N GLU A 93 1.28 -13.88 11.90
CA GLU A 93 2.31 -14.73 11.31
C GLU A 93 2.31 -14.62 9.78
N VAL A 94 1.13 -14.66 9.16
CA VAL A 94 0.95 -14.53 7.71
C VAL A 94 1.34 -13.14 7.18
N LEU A 95 1.00 -12.07 7.88
CA LEU A 95 1.43 -10.71 7.51
C LEU A 95 2.95 -10.55 7.66
N ASN A 96 3.56 -11.18 8.67
CA ASN A 96 5.01 -11.20 8.85
C ASN A 96 5.73 -11.96 7.74
N GLU A 97 5.07 -12.93 7.10
CA GLU A 97 5.58 -13.61 5.90
C GLU A 97 5.47 -12.75 4.62
N GLY A 98 4.91 -11.54 4.72
CA GLY A 98 4.85 -10.56 3.64
C GLY A 98 3.59 -10.65 2.78
N ALA A 99 2.52 -11.27 3.28
CA ALA A 99 1.21 -11.15 2.64
C ALA A 99 0.76 -9.69 2.69
N HIS A 100 0.10 -9.21 1.63
CA HIS A 100 -0.31 -7.80 1.58
C HIS A 100 -1.48 -7.53 2.53
N GLU A 101 -2.43 -8.46 2.61
CA GLU A 101 -3.54 -8.37 3.55
C GLU A 101 -4.15 -9.76 3.72
N ALA A 102 -5.01 -9.95 4.72
CA ALA A 102 -5.95 -11.06 4.66
C ALA A 102 -7.35 -10.67 5.10
N VAL A 103 -8.30 -11.45 4.62
CA VAL A 103 -9.72 -11.18 4.65
C VAL A 103 -10.46 -12.41 5.17
N CYS A 104 -11.34 -12.20 6.15
CA CYS A 104 -12.22 -13.27 6.64
C CYS A 104 -13.41 -13.47 5.69
N LYS A 105 -13.73 -14.72 5.36
CA LYS A 105 -14.97 -15.11 4.71
C LYS A 105 -16.06 -15.35 5.76
N PRO A 106 -17.31 -14.88 5.54
CA PRO A 106 -17.75 -14.04 4.43
C PRO A 106 -17.29 -12.58 4.58
N PHE A 107 -17.00 -11.92 3.45
CA PHE A 107 -16.55 -10.53 3.41
C PHE A 107 -17.49 -9.63 2.62
N ASP A 108 -17.43 -8.33 2.91
CA ASP A 108 -18.08 -7.30 2.09
C ASP A 108 -17.31 -7.13 0.76
N VAL A 109 -18.00 -7.41 -0.35
CA VAL A 109 -17.42 -7.30 -1.70
C VAL A 109 -17.08 -5.85 -2.04
N ALA A 110 -17.87 -4.86 -1.62
CA ALA A 110 -17.58 -3.45 -1.90
C ALA A 110 -16.27 -3.03 -1.22
N TRP A 111 -16.06 -3.47 0.02
CA TRP A 111 -14.82 -3.24 0.75
C TRP A 111 -13.62 -3.91 0.07
N LEU A 112 -13.75 -5.17 -0.34
CA LEU A 112 -12.69 -5.89 -1.08
C LEU A 112 -12.34 -5.19 -2.39
N MET A 113 -13.34 -4.69 -3.12
CA MET A 113 -13.13 -3.95 -4.37
C MET A 113 -12.36 -2.63 -4.13
N ASP A 114 -12.65 -1.92 -3.05
CA ASP A 114 -11.92 -0.70 -2.68
C ASP A 114 -10.46 -1.01 -2.30
N MET A 115 -10.21 -2.12 -1.61
CA MET A 115 -8.87 -2.61 -1.31
C MET A 115 -8.10 -2.92 -2.61
N ILE A 116 -8.66 -3.75 -3.49
CA ILE A 116 -8.08 -4.09 -4.79
C ILE A 116 -7.75 -2.82 -5.58
N LYS A 117 -8.69 -1.86 -5.64
CA LYS A 117 -8.47 -0.59 -6.32
C LYS A 117 -7.27 0.18 -5.78
N LYS A 118 -7.09 0.24 -4.46
CA LYS A 118 -5.94 0.90 -3.83
C LYS A 118 -4.64 0.21 -4.22
N ILE A 119 -4.58 -1.11 -4.06
CA ILE A 119 -3.39 -1.94 -4.35
C ILE A 119 -2.93 -1.78 -5.80
N VAL A 120 -3.89 -1.88 -6.72
CA VAL A 120 -3.65 -1.83 -8.16
C VAL A 120 -3.31 -0.41 -8.62
N SER A 121 -3.94 0.62 -8.04
CA SER A 121 -3.62 2.02 -8.37
C SER A 121 -2.18 2.40 -8.04
N ASN A 122 -1.55 1.69 -7.07
CA ASN A 122 -0.17 1.85 -6.62
C ASN A 122 0.29 3.33 -6.62
N PRO A 123 -0.42 4.21 -5.87
CA PRO A 123 -0.19 5.63 -5.93
C PRO A 123 1.25 5.95 -5.47
N PRO A 124 1.94 6.88 -6.15
CA PRO A 124 3.34 7.15 -5.83
C PRO A 124 3.49 7.79 -4.44
N ILE A 125 4.57 7.43 -3.77
CA ILE A 125 5.09 8.15 -2.60
C ILE A 125 5.73 9.45 -3.10
N LEU A 126 5.41 10.56 -2.44
CA LEU A 126 6.02 11.86 -2.71
C LEU A 126 7.13 12.12 -1.68
N ILE A 127 8.34 12.43 -2.12
CA ILE A 127 9.44 12.89 -1.26
C ILE A 127 9.67 14.36 -1.58
N VAL A 128 9.65 15.21 -0.57
CA VAL A 128 9.83 16.65 -0.70
C VAL A 128 11.02 17.07 0.15
N ASP A 129 12.13 17.37 -0.51
CA ASP A 129 13.39 17.75 0.13
C ASP A 129 14.23 18.54 -0.87
N ASP A 130 14.85 19.64 -0.43
CA ASP A 130 15.73 20.44 -1.27
C ASP A 130 17.12 19.82 -1.46
N ASP A 131 17.47 18.82 -0.64
CA ASP A 131 18.65 17.99 -0.83
C ASP A 131 18.38 16.90 -1.89
N PRO A 132 18.99 17.02 -3.10
CA PRO A 132 18.79 16.04 -4.16
C PRO A 132 19.42 14.67 -3.85
N ASP A 133 20.44 14.60 -2.97
CA ASP A 133 21.04 13.33 -2.55
C ASP A 133 20.12 12.57 -1.59
N PHE A 134 19.47 13.27 -0.67
CA PHE A 134 18.45 12.68 0.20
C PHE A 134 17.27 12.14 -0.63
N CYS A 135 16.74 12.95 -1.54
CA CYS A 135 15.68 12.53 -2.47
C CYS A 135 16.05 11.25 -3.24
N ARG A 136 17.26 11.18 -3.81
CA ARG A 136 17.74 9.99 -4.54
C ARG A 136 17.82 8.76 -3.65
N THR A 137 18.30 8.92 -2.43
CA THR A 137 18.47 7.81 -1.48
C THR A 137 17.13 7.23 -1.07
N MET A 138 16.18 8.10 -0.69
CA MET A 138 14.82 7.71 -0.32
C MET A 138 14.05 7.12 -1.51
N ALA A 139 14.23 7.66 -2.72
CA ALA A 139 13.61 7.09 -3.92
C ALA A 139 14.08 5.66 -4.17
N ARG A 140 15.40 5.42 -4.16
CA ARG A 140 15.96 4.07 -4.34
C ARG A 140 15.47 3.09 -3.29
N LEU A 141 15.37 3.52 -2.03
CA LEU A 141 14.85 2.70 -0.94
C LEU A 141 13.44 2.20 -1.27
N PHE A 142 12.50 3.12 -1.52
CA PHE A 142 11.10 2.75 -1.76
C PHE A 142 10.87 2.04 -3.10
N GLU A 143 11.63 2.39 -4.14
CA GLU A 143 11.58 1.70 -5.43
C GLU A 143 12.06 0.24 -5.31
N THR A 144 13.06 -0.02 -4.46
CA THR A 144 13.52 -1.39 -4.16
C THR A 144 12.43 -2.21 -3.46
N GLU A 145 11.64 -1.56 -2.60
CA GLU A 145 10.47 -2.15 -1.94
C GLU A 145 9.22 -2.23 -2.87
N GLY A 146 9.34 -1.86 -4.15
CA GLY A 146 8.27 -1.97 -5.14
C GLY A 146 7.28 -0.81 -5.18
N TYR A 147 7.55 0.27 -4.45
CA TYR A 147 6.74 1.49 -4.49
C TYR A 147 7.12 2.37 -5.69
N ARG A 148 6.14 3.10 -6.20
CA ARG A 148 6.40 4.20 -7.14
C ARG A 148 6.77 5.44 -6.35
N VAL A 149 7.74 6.21 -6.83
CA VAL A 149 8.21 7.40 -6.13
C VAL A 149 8.23 8.62 -7.07
N HIS A 150 7.88 9.76 -6.51
CA HIS A 150 8.15 11.07 -7.09
C HIS A 150 8.92 11.92 -6.07
N THR A 151 9.87 12.72 -6.56
CA THR A 151 10.66 13.64 -5.75
C THR A 151 10.31 15.07 -6.13
N ALA A 152 10.35 15.98 -5.16
CA ALA A 152 10.16 17.41 -5.33
C ALA A 152 11.23 18.17 -4.55
N GLY A 153 11.90 19.13 -5.19
CA GLY A 153 12.92 19.97 -4.55
C GLY A 153 12.34 21.14 -3.73
N SER A 154 11.02 21.32 -3.74
CA SER A 154 10.33 22.44 -3.11
C SER A 154 8.85 22.12 -2.84
N GLY A 155 8.23 22.89 -1.95
CA GLY A 155 6.79 22.79 -1.68
C GLY A 155 5.90 23.08 -2.90
N GLU A 156 6.28 24.04 -3.75
CA GLU A 156 5.53 24.35 -4.98
C GLU A 156 5.55 23.19 -5.97
N GLU A 157 6.71 22.56 -6.15
CA GLU A 157 6.84 21.37 -7.00
C GLU A 157 6.02 20.20 -6.45
N ALA A 158 6.07 19.98 -5.12
CA ALA A 158 5.28 18.95 -4.45
C ALA A 158 3.78 19.11 -4.72
N LEU A 159 3.25 20.34 -4.60
CA LEU A 159 1.84 20.64 -4.86
C LEU A 159 1.48 20.47 -6.34
N ARG A 160 2.38 20.82 -7.26
CA ARG A 160 2.17 20.59 -8.70
C ARG A 160 2.05 19.09 -9.00
N ILE A 161 2.90 18.26 -8.41
CA ILE A 161 2.85 16.80 -8.56
C ILE A 161 1.55 16.25 -7.96
N ALA A 162 1.22 16.64 -6.73
CA ALA A 162 0.02 16.16 -6.02
C ALA A 162 -1.30 16.52 -6.72
N LYS A 163 -1.36 17.65 -7.45
CA LYS A 163 -2.52 18.02 -8.28
C LYS A 163 -2.69 17.15 -9.52
N GLN A 164 -1.60 16.60 -10.06
CA GLN A 164 -1.62 15.80 -11.29
C GLN A 164 -1.72 14.29 -11.01
N ARG A 165 -1.28 13.87 -9.82
CA ARG A 165 -1.17 12.47 -9.40
C ARG A 165 -1.60 12.37 -7.94
N ALA A 166 -2.55 11.47 -7.66
CA ALA A 166 -2.92 11.17 -6.30
C ALA A 166 -1.75 10.44 -5.61
N CYS A 167 -1.17 11.07 -4.59
CA CYS A 167 -0.18 10.46 -3.70
C CYS A 167 -0.89 10.01 -2.41
N GLN A 168 -0.52 8.83 -1.91
CA GLN A 168 -1.07 8.30 -0.66
C GLN A 168 -0.17 8.61 0.53
N VAL A 169 1.15 8.70 0.30
CA VAL A 169 2.13 9.07 1.33
C VAL A 169 3.02 10.20 0.81
N ALA A 170 3.30 11.18 1.67
CA ALA A 170 4.30 12.21 1.41
C ALA A 170 5.31 12.30 2.56
N PHE A 171 6.60 12.27 2.27
CA PHE A 171 7.67 12.62 3.19
C PHE A 171 8.08 14.06 2.90
N VAL A 172 7.93 14.96 3.88
CA VAL A 172 8.12 16.40 3.69
C VAL A 172 9.18 16.90 4.65
N ASP A 173 10.31 17.37 4.14
CA ASP A 173 11.30 18.05 4.96
C ASP A 173 10.72 19.33 5.57
N VAL A 174 11.02 19.59 6.84
CA VAL A 174 10.54 20.79 7.53
C VAL A 174 11.22 22.05 6.96
N LYS A 175 12.52 22.00 6.69
CA LYS A 175 13.32 23.17 6.29
C LYS A 175 13.48 23.20 4.77
N LEU A 176 12.39 23.53 4.08
CA LEU A 176 12.42 23.78 2.64
C LEU A 176 12.71 25.27 2.33
N PRO A 177 13.39 25.57 1.21
CA PRO A 177 13.57 26.93 0.74
C PRO A 177 12.25 27.52 0.22
N LEU A 178 12.09 28.84 0.39
CA LEU A 178 10.94 29.67 -0.06
C LEU A 178 9.60 29.41 0.66
N MET A 179 9.26 28.14 0.90
CA MET A 179 8.00 27.71 1.51
C MET A 179 8.30 26.73 2.64
N ASP A 180 7.77 26.99 3.84
CA ASP A 180 7.92 26.11 5.00
C ASP A 180 7.33 24.71 4.73
N GLY A 181 8.01 23.66 5.18
CA GLY A 181 7.56 22.28 5.07
C GLY A 181 6.19 22.06 5.73
N LEU A 182 5.90 22.79 6.83
CA LEU A 182 4.58 22.72 7.47
C LEU A 182 3.47 23.26 6.57
N GLU A 183 3.71 24.39 5.89
CA GLU A 183 2.74 24.94 4.94
C GLU A 183 2.53 23.98 3.76
N THR A 184 3.60 23.33 3.29
CA THR A 184 3.52 22.32 2.23
C THR A 184 2.65 21.14 2.66
N PHE A 185 2.87 20.65 3.88
CA PHE A 185 2.05 19.61 4.51
C PHE A 185 0.56 19.98 4.56
N LEU A 186 0.23 21.18 5.05
CA LEU A 186 -1.16 21.63 5.18
C LEU A 186 -1.86 21.66 3.82
N ARG A 187 -1.21 22.21 2.80
CA ARG A 187 -1.77 22.27 1.45
C ARG A 187 -1.91 20.90 0.78
N LEU A 188 -1.00 19.96 1.06
CA LEU A 188 -1.16 18.57 0.60
C LEU A 188 -2.39 17.92 1.23
N LYS A 189 -2.64 18.18 2.52
CA LYS A 189 -3.85 17.72 3.23
C LYS A 189 -5.12 18.35 2.69
N GLU A 190 -5.09 19.63 2.30
CA GLU A 190 -6.23 20.27 1.65
C GLU A 190 -6.56 19.64 0.29
N LEU A 191 -5.53 19.31 -0.50
CA LEU A 191 -5.70 18.65 -1.80
C LEU A 191 -6.19 17.20 -1.66
N ASN A 192 -5.67 16.48 -0.67
CA ASN A 192 -6.06 15.11 -0.38
C ASN A 192 -6.11 14.91 1.14
N PRO A 193 -7.30 15.00 1.78
CA PRO A 193 -7.43 14.77 3.22
C PRO A 193 -6.95 13.38 3.67
N GLY A 194 -6.99 12.39 2.77
CA GLY A 194 -6.53 11.03 2.99
C GLY A 194 -5.03 10.80 2.81
N ILE A 195 -4.24 11.79 2.35
CA ILE A 195 -2.79 11.64 2.24
C ILE A 195 -2.19 11.48 3.63
N VAL A 196 -1.32 10.50 3.82
CA VAL A 196 -0.51 10.40 5.02
C VAL A 196 0.78 11.16 4.78
N ALA A 197 0.91 12.32 5.43
CA ALA A 197 2.13 13.09 5.33
C ALA A 197 2.96 12.93 6.61
N VAL A 198 4.25 12.64 6.40
CA VAL A 198 5.30 12.38 7.38
C VAL A 198 6.27 13.54 7.31
N MET A 199 6.43 14.27 8.41
CA MET A 199 7.41 15.35 8.49
C MET A 199 8.80 14.77 8.74
N VAL A 200 9.81 15.23 8.01
CA VAL A 200 11.20 14.83 8.17
C VAL A 200 12.01 16.04 8.65
N THR A 201 12.83 15.90 9.69
CA THR A 201 13.57 17.03 10.28
C THR A 201 14.90 16.64 10.89
N ALA A 202 15.91 17.51 10.82
CA ALA A 202 17.22 17.33 11.45
C ALA A 202 17.32 17.92 12.88
N TYR A 203 16.29 18.65 13.34
CA TYR A 203 16.31 19.36 14.62
C TYR A 203 15.28 18.75 15.55
N ARG A 204 15.61 18.49 16.82
CA ARG A 204 14.63 18.01 17.82
C ARG A 204 14.05 19.15 18.66
N ASP A 205 14.85 20.18 18.92
CA ASP A 205 14.50 21.24 19.89
C ASP A 205 13.86 22.48 19.24
N GLU A 206 14.19 22.81 17.98
CA GLU A 206 13.66 24.01 17.27
C GLU A 206 12.27 23.80 16.64
N VAL A 207 11.80 22.56 16.55
CA VAL A 207 10.57 22.17 15.84
C VAL A 207 9.46 21.73 16.77
N GLN A 208 9.61 21.88 18.09
CA GLN A 208 8.58 21.44 19.04
C GLN A 208 7.22 22.11 18.75
N ASP A 209 7.23 23.41 18.43
CA ASP A 209 6.04 24.16 18.02
C ASP A 209 5.50 23.73 16.65
N ILE A 210 6.39 23.44 15.69
CA ILE A 210 6.02 22.98 14.34
C ILE A 210 5.41 21.58 14.41
N ILE A 211 5.98 20.68 15.20
CA ILE A 211 5.48 19.34 15.46
C ILE A 211 4.14 19.42 16.18
N GLN A 212 3.99 20.29 17.17
CA GLN A 212 2.71 20.46 17.87
C GLN A 212 1.61 20.95 16.91
N LYS A 213 1.94 21.89 16.02
CA LYS A 213 1.03 22.33 14.94
C LYS A 213 0.73 21.21 13.94
N ALA A 214 1.74 20.45 13.53
CA ALA A 214 1.58 19.32 12.62
C ALA A 214 0.68 18.25 13.24
N LEU A 215 0.93 17.85 14.49
CA LEU A 215 0.09 16.91 15.24
C LEU A 215 -1.34 17.43 15.41
N ALA A 216 -1.52 18.72 15.72
CA ALA A 216 -2.83 19.35 15.78
C ALA A 216 -3.54 19.37 14.41
N ALA A 217 -2.79 19.46 13.31
CA ALA A 217 -3.27 19.41 11.94
C ALA A 217 -3.33 17.97 11.37
N ALA A 218 -3.35 16.95 12.23
CA ALA A 218 -3.44 15.54 11.88
C ALA A 218 -2.28 14.99 11.05
N ALA A 219 -1.06 15.51 11.25
CA ALA A 219 0.15 14.86 10.79
C ALA A 219 0.25 13.47 11.41
N THR A 220 0.57 12.49 10.58
CA THR A 220 0.43 11.08 10.97
C THR A 220 1.69 10.58 11.67
N ALA A 221 2.86 11.15 11.37
CA ALA A 221 4.13 10.83 12.01
C ALA A 221 5.22 11.88 11.73
N CYS A 222 6.31 11.83 12.50
CA CYS A 222 7.54 12.59 12.26
C CYS A 222 8.75 11.64 12.26
N LEU A 223 9.72 11.87 11.37
CA LEU A 223 11.02 11.19 11.33
C LEU A 223 12.16 12.19 11.57
N TYR A 224 13.17 11.78 12.31
CA TYR A 224 14.32 12.63 12.67
C TYR A 224 15.57 12.18 11.92
N LYS A 225 16.19 13.06 11.13
CA LYS A 225 17.46 12.80 10.46
C LYS A 225 18.62 12.80 11.49
N PRO A 226 19.58 11.87 11.38
CA PRO A 226 19.53 10.65 10.58
C PRO A 226 18.56 9.63 11.19
N PHE A 227 17.79 8.93 10.34
CA PHE A 227 16.90 7.83 10.74
C PHE A 227 17.27 6.55 9.99
N ASP A 228 16.86 5.41 10.54
CA ASP A 228 17.01 4.11 9.89
C ASP A 228 16.02 3.99 8.71
N PRO A 229 16.46 3.63 7.49
CA PRO A 229 15.59 3.38 6.34
C PRO A 229 14.38 2.48 6.64
N SER A 230 14.54 1.49 7.52
CA SER A 230 13.47 0.57 7.93
C SER A 230 12.33 1.28 8.67
N GLU A 231 12.59 2.39 9.38
CA GLU A 231 11.54 3.18 10.03
C GLU A 231 10.62 3.84 8.99
N ALA A 232 11.20 4.34 7.90
CA ALA A 232 10.44 4.98 6.81
C ALA A 232 9.59 3.95 6.05
N VAL A 233 10.16 2.77 5.76
CA VAL A 233 9.40 1.66 5.16
C VAL A 233 8.28 1.19 6.08
N GLY A 234 8.56 1.02 7.37
CA GLY A 234 7.55 0.64 8.36
C GLY A 234 6.39 1.63 8.45
N LEU A 235 6.66 2.93 8.31
CA LEU A 235 5.62 3.96 8.23
C LEU A 235 4.72 3.78 7.01
N VAL A 236 5.30 3.61 5.82
CA VAL A 236 4.52 3.39 4.59
C VAL A 236 3.68 2.13 4.73
N ASN A 237 4.26 1.04 5.23
CA ASN A 237 3.54 -0.22 5.41
C ASN A 237 2.34 -0.04 6.34
N ARG A 238 2.48 0.64 7.48
CA ARG A 238 1.33 0.93 8.38
C ARG A 238 0.21 1.72 7.71
N VAL A 239 0.54 2.58 6.74
CA VAL A 239 -0.46 3.35 5.99
C VAL A 239 -1.16 2.51 4.93
N SER A 240 -0.37 1.70 4.22
CA SER A 240 -0.87 0.82 3.16
C SER A 240 -1.77 -0.29 3.71
N HIS A 241 -1.50 -0.79 4.93
CA HIS A 241 -2.22 -1.90 5.57
C HIS A 241 -3.30 -1.43 6.58
N ARG A 242 -3.77 -0.19 6.49
CA ARG A 242 -4.84 0.31 7.37
C ARG A 242 -6.15 -0.42 7.06
N ILE A 243 -6.46 -1.45 7.84
CA ILE A 243 -7.80 -2.02 7.99
C ILE A 243 -8.74 -0.86 8.34
N PRO A 244 -9.77 -0.55 7.54
CA PRO A 244 -10.85 0.29 8.01
C PRO A 244 -11.44 -0.43 9.22
N THR A 245 -11.28 0.12 10.41
CA THR A 245 -12.06 -0.30 11.56
C THR A 245 -13.52 -0.04 11.21
N THR A 246 -14.21 -1.04 10.69
CA THR A 246 -15.65 -1.13 10.86
C THR A 246 -15.87 -1.19 12.35
N GLU A 247 -16.34 -0.08 12.92
CA GLU A 247 -17.05 -0.11 14.18
C GLU A 247 -18.10 -1.22 14.05
N VAL A 248 -17.84 -2.35 14.70
CA VAL A 248 -18.86 -3.36 14.94
C VAL A 248 -19.88 -2.66 15.83
N SER A 249 -20.91 -2.10 15.19
CA SER A 249 -22.10 -1.65 15.89
C SER A 249 -22.66 -2.88 16.61
N LYS A 250 -22.71 -2.76 17.94
CA LYS A 250 -23.23 -3.74 18.90
C LYS A 250 -24.59 -4.29 18.52
#